data_AF-A0A929WV42-F1
#
_entry.id   AF-A0A929WV42-F1
#
_cell.length_a   1.000
_cell.length_b   1.000
_cell.length_c   1.000
_cell.angle_alpha   90.00
_cell.angle_beta   90.00
_cell.angle_gamma   90.00
#
_symmetry.space_group_name_H-M   'P 1'
#
loop_
_entity.id
_entity.type
_entity.pdbx_description
1 polymer ?
#
loop_
_entity_poly.entity_id
_entity_poly.type
_entity_poly.pdbx_seq_one_letter_code
_entity_poly.pdbx_strand_id
1 'polypeptide(L)'
;TAARGNDPALAQIGQDVSTQVMNAISAQIASQLGATLTQGVSAVIGQVMQETMTSAMTSMMTQLSGAIGQQMNTVMNQFATSMSSAFSVDPEAFASAFTSNVDDKSLAALMATMFSTNVPTLETNLRTLGWADIASPSNISIYPKSFADKDNVKAVLDTYNKDNEAAGATDKVITYSDVMGTLMSSVTKIVDIISWLLIAFVSISLVVSSIMISIITYISVLERRKEIGILRSIGASKGDISRVFNAETVIEGFLAGVIGVGVTYGLCAVANSIAYASFNVENIAQLSPITAVTLIAVSVGLTVIAGIIPAARASRQDPVEALRSE
;
A
#
# COMPACT_ATOMS: atom_id res chain seq x y z
N THR A 1 -72.44 -20.60 16.81
CA THR A 1 -72.66 -21.56 15.72
C THR A 1 -71.38 -21.61 14.88
N ALA A 2 -70.32 -22.23 15.36
CA ALA A 2 -70.01 -23.64 15.08
C ALA A 2 -70.21 -24.00 13.60
N ALA A 3 -69.16 -23.82 12.77
CA ALA A 3 -68.66 -24.77 11.77
C ALA A 3 -67.74 -24.08 10.73
N ARG A 4 -66.52 -24.64 10.56
CA ARG A 4 -65.52 -24.50 9.47
C ARG A 4 -64.57 -23.28 9.51
N GLY A 5 -63.25 -23.43 9.62
CA GLY A 5 -62.45 -24.65 9.72
C GLY A 5 -60.97 -24.35 10.02
N ASN A 6 -60.40 -25.12 10.95
CA ASN A 6 -59.00 -25.55 10.89
C ASN A 6 -58.82 -26.37 9.61
N ASP A 7 -58.93 -25.72 8.45
CA ASP A 7 -58.74 -26.38 7.18
C ASP A 7 -57.23 -26.53 6.99
N PRO A 8 -56.66 -27.74 7.02
CA PRO A 8 -55.25 -27.92 6.74
C PRO A 8 -54.87 -27.30 5.38
N ALA A 9 -55.83 -27.18 4.45
CA ALA A 9 -55.64 -26.45 3.20
C ALA A 9 -55.33 -24.95 3.39
N LEU A 10 -55.95 -24.24 4.32
CA LEU A 10 -55.68 -22.81 4.57
C LEU A 10 -54.32 -22.58 5.23
N ALA A 11 -53.93 -23.48 6.15
CA ALA A 11 -52.60 -23.47 6.75
C ALA A 11 -51.51 -23.78 5.72
N GLN A 12 -51.79 -24.73 4.81
CA GLN A 12 -50.89 -25.14 3.74
C GLN A 12 -50.80 -24.08 2.64
N ILE A 13 -51.89 -23.40 2.29
CA ILE A 13 -51.88 -22.21 1.41
C ILE A 13 -51.08 -21.07 2.05
N GLY A 14 -51.23 -20.82 3.37
CA GLY A 14 -50.43 -19.81 4.07
C GLY A 14 -48.92 -20.15 4.07
N GLN A 15 -48.57 -21.42 4.21
CA GLN A 15 -47.19 -21.91 4.17
C GLN A 15 -46.62 -21.88 2.74
N ASP A 16 -47.41 -22.24 1.74
CA ASP A 16 -47.02 -22.23 0.32
C ASP A 16 -46.86 -20.80 -0.20
N VAL A 17 -47.77 -19.89 0.18
CA VAL A 17 -47.65 -18.45 -0.12
C VAL A 17 -46.41 -17.87 0.57
N SER A 18 -46.18 -18.19 1.84
CA SER A 18 -44.98 -17.74 2.56
C SER A 18 -43.69 -18.27 1.90
N THR A 19 -43.68 -19.53 1.48
CA THR A 19 -42.51 -20.16 0.84
C THR A 19 -42.27 -19.63 -0.58
N GLN A 20 -43.32 -19.39 -1.37
CA GLN A 20 -43.21 -18.80 -2.70
C GLN A 20 -42.77 -17.33 -2.64
N VAL A 21 -43.29 -16.56 -1.70
CA VAL A 21 -42.86 -15.16 -1.47
C VAL A 21 -41.40 -15.13 -1.01
N MET A 22 -41.00 -15.99 -0.08
CA MET A 22 -39.60 -16.12 0.34
C MET A 22 -38.66 -16.51 -0.80
N ASN A 23 -39.04 -17.48 -1.62
CA ASN A 23 -38.22 -17.93 -2.75
C ASN A 23 -38.11 -16.84 -3.83
N ALA A 24 -39.21 -16.14 -4.16
CA ALA A 24 -39.19 -15.04 -5.12
C ALA A 24 -38.34 -13.85 -4.64
N ILE A 25 -38.48 -13.48 -3.36
CA ILE A 25 -37.67 -12.42 -2.74
C ILE A 25 -36.19 -12.82 -2.74
N SER A 26 -35.85 -14.06 -2.35
CA SER A 26 -34.46 -14.53 -2.30
C SER A 26 -33.77 -14.55 -3.67
N ALA A 27 -34.48 -14.97 -4.74
CA ALA A 27 -33.94 -15.01 -6.10
C ALA A 27 -33.70 -13.60 -6.66
N GLN A 28 -34.60 -12.66 -6.36
CA GLN A 28 -34.50 -11.28 -6.84
C GLN A 28 -33.37 -10.53 -6.11
N ILE A 29 -33.26 -10.73 -4.80
CA ILE A 29 -32.15 -10.28 -3.96
C ILE A 29 -30.81 -10.82 -4.50
N ALA A 30 -30.71 -12.12 -4.77
CA ALA A 30 -29.48 -12.73 -5.28
C ALA A 30 -29.03 -12.13 -6.64
N SER A 31 -29.97 -11.87 -7.55
CA SER A 31 -29.69 -11.29 -8.87
C SER A 31 -29.19 -9.83 -8.80
N GLN A 32 -29.75 -9.03 -7.89
CA GLN A 32 -29.35 -7.63 -7.71
C GLN A 32 -28.03 -7.51 -6.96
N LEU A 33 -27.84 -8.26 -5.87
CA LEU A 33 -26.60 -8.28 -5.10
C LEU A 33 -25.40 -8.72 -5.97
N GLY A 34 -25.56 -9.74 -6.80
CA GLY A 34 -24.49 -10.18 -7.70
C GLY A 34 -24.01 -9.09 -8.65
N ALA A 35 -24.92 -8.27 -9.18
CA ALA A 35 -24.58 -7.17 -10.08
C ALA A 35 -23.92 -5.98 -9.34
N THR A 36 -24.36 -5.66 -8.12
CA THR A 36 -23.82 -4.51 -7.35
C THR A 36 -22.50 -4.82 -6.66
N LEU A 37 -22.30 -6.05 -6.15
CA LEU A 37 -21.02 -6.47 -5.56
C LEU A 37 -19.88 -6.45 -6.58
N THR A 38 -20.15 -6.85 -7.83
CA THR A 38 -19.11 -6.89 -8.87
C THR A 38 -18.66 -5.48 -9.31
N GLN A 39 -19.52 -4.47 -9.19
CA GLN A 39 -19.18 -3.06 -9.48
C GLN A 39 -18.63 -2.28 -8.28
N GLY A 40 -18.97 -2.66 -7.04
CA GLY A 40 -18.54 -1.96 -5.82
C GLY A 40 -17.17 -2.34 -5.30
N VAL A 41 -16.68 -3.56 -5.58
CA VAL A 41 -15.42 -4.08 -5.01
C VAL A 41 -14.17 -3.38 -5.56
N SER A 42 -14.24 -2.68 -6.70
CA SER A 42 -13.07 -1.97 -7.25
C SER A 42 -12.86 -0.55 -6.71
N ALA A 43 -13.76 0.00 -5.90
CA ALA A 43 -13.70 1.40 -5.47
C ALA A 43 -13.77 1.58 -3.94
N VAL A 44 -12.58 1.50 -3.33
CA VAL A 44 -12.14 2.26 -2.14
C VAL A 44 -12.71 1.86 -0.76
N ILE A 45 -11.81 1.28 0.02
CA ILE A 45 -11.90 0.95 1.45
C ILE A 45 -11.86 2.24 2.30
N GLY A 46 -12.78 2.38 3.25
CA GLY A 46 -12.61 3.21 4.44
C GLY A 46 -13.70 4.25 4.68
N GLN A 47 -13.87 5.23 3.79
CA GLN A 47 -14.70 6.42 4.09
C GLN A 47 -15.88 6.61 3.13
N VAL A 48 -15.75 6.19 1.88
CA VAL A 48 -16.84 6.23 0.87
C VAL A 48 -17.84 5.09 1.08
N MET A 49 -17.42 4.00 1.72
CA MET A 49 -18.29 2.86 2.00
C MET A 49 -19.52 3.24 2.81
N GLN A 50 -19.43 4.13 3.80
CA GLN A 50 -20.56 4.42 4.69
C GLN A 50 -21.64 5.26 4.00
N GLU A 51 -21.27 6.31 3.27
CA GLU A 51 -22.22 7.11 2.47
C GLU A 51 -22.77 6.34 1.27
N THR A 52 -21.92 5.59 0.56
CA THR A 52 -22.33 4.84 -0.63
C THR A 52 -23.17 3.62 -0.26
N MET A 53 -22.85 2.92 0.83
CA MET A 53 -23.72 1.87 1.38
C MET A 53 -25.05 2.43 1.86
N THR A 54 -25.08 3.59 2.54
CA THR A 54 -26.33 4.17 3.02
C THR A 54 -27.22 4.57 1.84
N SER A 55 -26.65 5.17 0.79
CA SER A 55 -27.36 5.50 -0.44
C SER A 55 -27.81 4.24 -1.21
N ALA A 56 -26.94 3.24 -1.35
CA ALA A 56 -27.27 1.96 -1.98
C ALA A 56 -28.35 1.20 -1.21
N MET A 57 -28.27 1.14 0.12
CA MET A 57 -29.31 0.56 0.97
C MET A 57 -30.62 1.32 0.84
N THR A 58 -30.59 2.65 0.83
CA THR A 58 -31.82 3.46 0.67
C THR A 58 -32.48 3.18 -0.69
N SER A 59 -31.68 3.12 -1.75
CA SER A 59 -32.16 2.83 -3.10
C SER A 59 -32.69 1.39 -3.23
N MET A 60 -31.96 0.42 -2.67
CA MET A 60 -32.36 -0.98 -2.62
C MET A 60 -33.62 -1.17 -1.77
N MET A 61 -33.76 -0.49 -0.64
CA MET A 61 -34.93 -0.55 0.24
C MET A 61 -36.16 0.07 -0.43
N THR A 62 -35.98 1.17 -1.17
CA THR A 62 -37.05 1.78 -1.98
C THR A 62 -37.49 0.84 -3.11
N GLN A 63 -36.54 0.14 -3.74
CA GLN A 63 -36.82 -0.80 -4.82
C GLN A 63 -37.45 -2.11 -4.31
N LEU A 64 -37.01 -2.60 -3.14
CA LEU A 64 -37.59 -3.76 -2.45
C LEU A 64 -38.97 -3.46 -1.90
N SER A 65 -39.22 -2.27 -1.33
CA SER A 65 -40.57 -1.91 -0.86
C SER A 65 -41.56 -1.79 -2.03
N GLY A 66 -41.10 -1.25 -3.16
CA GLY A 66 -41.88 -1.22 -4.41
C GLY A 66 -42.15 -2.62 -4.97
N ALA A 67 -41.13 -3.48 -5.03
CA ALA A 67 -41.27 -4.85 -5.53
C ALA A 67 -42.12 -5.74 -4.61
N ILE A 68 -41.91 -5.67 -3.29
CA ILE A 68 -42.74 -6.37 -2.29
C ILE A 68 -44.18 -5.84 -2.32
N GLY A 69 -44.37 -4.52 -2.43
CA GLY A 69 -45.70 -3.92 -2.55
C GLY A 69 -46.46 -4.40 -3.80
N GLN A 70 -45.78 -4.53 -4.93
CA GLN A 70 -46.37 -5.08 -6.16
C GLN A 70 -46.62 -6.59 -6.06
N GLN A 71 -45.65 -7.37 -5.57
CA GLN A 71 -45.77 -8.82 -5.40
C GLN A 71 -46.89 -9.16 -4.39
N MET A 72 -47.00 -8.41 -3.30
CA MET A 72 -48.02 -8.60 -2.27
C MET A 72 -49.41 -8.22 -2.78
N ASN A 73 -49.52 -7.20 -3.65
CA ASN A 73 -50.77 -6.91 -4.38
C ASN A 73 -51.14 -8.04 -5.36
N THR A 74 -50.16 -8.63 -6.05
CA THR A 74 -50.41 -9.78 -6.95
C THR A 74 -50.86 -11.01 -6.16
N VAL A 75 -50.20 -11.31 -5.04
CA VAL A 75 -50.56 -12.42 -4.14
C VAL A 75 -51.93 -12.18 -3.49
N MET A 76 -52.23 -10.98 -3.00
CA MET A 76 -53.55 -10.63 -2.46
C MET A 76 -54.65 -10.78 -3.50
N ASN A 77 -54.44 -10.30 -4.73
CA ASN A 77 -55.41 -10.46 -5.81
C ASN A 77 -55.60 -11.94 -6.20
N GLN A 78 -54.52 -12.70 -6.28
CA GLN A 78 -54.56 -14.12 -6.63
C GLN A 78 -55.18 -14.97 -5.52
N PHE A 79 -54.94 -14.63 -4.25
CA PHE A 79 -55.56 -15.24 -3.08
C PHE A 79 -57.04 -14.87 -2.97
N ALA A 80 -57.41 -13.61 -3.16
CA ALA A 80 -58.81 -13.16 -3.19
C ALA A 80 -59.61 -13.85 -4.30
N THR A 81 -59.02 -13.99 -5.49
CA THR A 81 -59.64 -14.69 -6.63
C THR A 81 -59.75 -16.20 -6.38
N SER A 82 -58.78 -16.80 -5.67
CA SER A 82 -58.81 -18.21 -5.30
C SER A 82 -59.83 -18.48 -4.18
N MET A 83 -59.99 -17.54 -3.24
CA MET A 83 -60.89 -17.69 -2.09
C MET A 83 -62.35 -17.32 -2.40
N SER A 84 -62.60 -16.38 -3.33
CA SER A 84 -63.95 -16.05 -3.83
C SER A 84 -64.63 -17.22 -4.54
N SER A 85 -63.86 -18.21 -5.01
CA SER A 85 -64.38 -19.44 -5.62
C SER A 85 -64.83 -20.50 -4.60
N ALA A 86 -64.49 -20.35 -3.32
CA ALA A 86 -64.75 -21.34 -2.27
C ALA A 86 -65.69 -20.87 -1.15
N PHE A 87 -65.76 -19.57 -0.83
CA PHE A 87 -66.74 -18.97 0.09
C PHE A 87 -67.00 -17.49 -0.26
N SER A 88 -68.23 -17.03 -0.07
CA SER A 88 -68.68 -15.63 -0.29
C SER A 88 -68.11 -14.67 0.77
N VAL A 89 -66.80 -14.45 0.75
CA VAL A 89 -66.13 -13.49 1.65
C VAL A 89 -65.94 -12.17 0.91
N ASP A 90 -66.31 -11.06 1.55
CA ASP A 90 -66.09 -9.71 1.06
C ASP A 90 -64.59 -9.42 0.98
N PRO A 91 -64.03 -9.19 -0.23
CA PRO A 91 -62.60 -8.97 -0.43
C PRO A 91 -62.06 -7.76 0.34
N GLU A 92 -62.87 -6.70 0.50
CA GLU A 92 -62.45 -5.44 1.14
C GLU A 92 -62.41 -5.59 2.67
N ALA A 93 -63.36 -6.32 3.24
CA ALA A 93 -63.39 -6.64 4.67
C ALA A 93 -62.27 -7.61 5.09
N PHE A 94 -61.87 -8.52 4.20
CA PHE A 94 -60.78 -9.46 4.46
C PHE A 94 -59.40 -8.80 4.33
N ALA A 95 -59.20 -7.96 3.30
CA ALA A 95 -57.96 -7.22 3.10
C ALA A 95 -57.67 -6.26 4.27
N SER A 96 -58.70 -5.66 4.86
CA SER A 96 -58.58 -4.78 6.03
C SER A 96 -58.35 -5.54 7.35
N ALA A 97 -58.68 -6.84 7.43
CA ALA A 97 -58.41 -7.68 8.59
C ALA A 97 -56.96 -8.22 8.63
N PHE A 98 -56.28 -8.30 7.48
CA PHE A 98 -54.86 -8.61 7.37
C PHE A 98 -54.02 -7.33 7.47
N THR A 99 -54.02 -6.70 8.65
CA THR A 99 -53.01 -5.68 8.95
C THR A 99 -51.68 -6.38 9.20
N SER A 100 -50.73 -6.20 8.28
CA SER A 100 -49.35 -6.67 8.43
C SER A 100 -48.71 -6.00 9.65
N ASN A 101 -48.80 -6.63 10.82
CA ASN A 101 -48.16 -6.18 12.06
C ASN A 101 -46.64 -6.46 12.05
N VAL A 102 -45.99 -6.25 10.90
CA VAL A 102 -44.54 -6.21 10.79
C VAL A 102 -44.16 -4.77 11.06
N ASP A 103 -43.88 -4.46 12.33
CA ASP A 103 -43.41 -3.13 12.73
C ASP A 103 -42.14 -2.79 11.92
N ASP A 104 -42.02 -1.53 11.49
CA ASP A 104 -40.88 -1.06 10.69
C ASP A 104 -39.53 -1.43 11.32
N LYS A 105 -39.46 -1.48 12.66
CA LYS A 105 -38.25 -1.90 13.38
C LYS A 105 -37.96 -3.39 13.25
N SER A 106 -38.99 -4.22 13.16
CA SER A 106 -38.85 -5.68 13.03
C SER A 106 -38.36 -6.05 11.63
N LEU A 107 -38.88 -5.37 10.61
CA LEU A 107 -38.40 -5.54 9.23
C LEU A 107 -36.97 -5.00 9.09
N ALA A 108 -36.69 -3.82 9.66
CA ALA A 108 -35.34 -3.25 9.67
C ALA A 108 -34.34 -4.17 10.39
N ALA A 109 -34.72 -4.77 11.53
CA ALA A 109 -33.88 -5.71 12.26
C ALA A 109 -33.63 -7.00 11.45
N LEU A 110 -34.65 -7.56 10.81
CA LEU A 110 -34.51 -8.75 9.95
C LEU A 110 -33.60 -8.47 8.76
N MET A 111 -33.77 -7.32 8.10
CA MET A 111 -32.90 -6.91 6.99
C MET A 111 -31.47 -6.65 7.46
N ALA A 112 -31.28 -5.95 8.58
CA ALA A 112 -29.96 -5.75 9.17
C ALA A 112 -29.28 -7.08 9.48
N THR A 113 -30.04 -8.09 9.92
CA THR A 113 -29.52 -9.44 10.21
C THR A 113 -29.11 -10.20 8.95
N MET A 114 -29.85 -10.03 7.84
CA MET A 114 -29.53 -10.64 6.54
C MET A 114 -28.31 -10.01 5.86
N PHE A 115 -28.05 -8.71 6.12
CA PHE A 115 -26.91 -7.98 5.56
C PHE A 115 -25.70 -7.90 6.49
N SER A 116 -25.86 -8.19 7.78
CA SER A 116 -24.73 -8.30 8.69
C SER A 116 -24.02 -9.63 8.46
N THR A 117 -22.72 -9.57 8.16
CA THR A 117 -21.84 -10.76 8.15
C THR A 117 -21.69 -11.40 9.54
N ASN A 118 -22.24 -10.76 10.58
CA ASN A 118 -22.18 -11.22 11.96
C ASN A 118 -23.49 -11.94 12.29
N VAL A 119 -23.48 -13.27 12.27
CA VAL A 119 -24.59 -14.09 12.78
C VAL A 119 -24.90 -13.64 14.22
N PRO A 120 -26.14 -13.26 14.56
CA PRO A 120 -26.51 -12.87 15.91
C PRO A 120 -26.46 -14.10 16.82
N THR A 121 -25.30 -14.35 17.41
CA THR A 121 -25.15 -15.32 18.48
C THR A 121 -25.40 -14.65 19.83
N LEU A 122 -25.74 -15.43 20.85
CA LEU A 122 -25.83 -14.95 22.23
C LEU A 122 -24.58 -14.16 22.62
N GLU A 123 -23.40 -14.66 22.22
CA GLU A 123 -22.12 -14.03 22.50
C GLU A 123 -21.96 -12.69 21.76
N THR A 124 -22.29 -12.63 20.46
CA THR A 124 -22.25 -11.38 19.67
C THR A 124 -23.17 -10.31 20.29
N ASN A 125 -24.36 -10.71 20.75
CA ASN A 125 -25.33 -9.81 21.38
C ASN A 125 -24.86 -9.34 22.75
N LEU A 126 -24.33 -10.24 23.58
CA LEU A 126 -23.76 -9.89 24.89
C LEU A 126 -22.59 -8.90 24.73
N ARG A 127 -21.68 -9.14 23.77
CA ARG A 127 -20.59 -8.22 23.43
C ARG A 127 -21.11 -6.85 23.00
N THR A 128 -22.17 -6.80 22.20
CA THR A 128 -22.81 -5.53 21.76
C THR A 128 -23.46 -4.77 22.91
N LEU A 129 -23.99 -5.49 23.90
CA LEU A 129 -24.57 -4.92 25.13
C LEU A 129 -23.51 -4.50 26.15
N GLY A 130 -22.22 -4.59 25.82
CA GLY A 130 -21.11 -4.22 26.70
C GLY A 130 -20.82 -5.26 27.79
N TRP A 131 -21.34 -6.49 27.66
CA TRP A 131 -21.01 -7.58 28.56
C TRP A 131 -19.60 -8.10 28.25
N ALA A 132 -18.75 -8.15 29.27
CA ALA A 132 -17.37 -8.61 29.18
C ALA A 132 -17.13 -9.71 30.22
N ASP A 133 -16.61 -10.85 29.77
CA ASP A 133 -16.18 -11.95 30.63
C ASP A 133 -14.66 -11.91 30.79
N ILE A 134 -14.19 -12.05 32.03
CA ILE A 134 -12.76 -12.15 32.34
C ILE A 134 -12.16 -13.43 31.75
N ALA A 135 -12.96 -14.49 31.58
CA ALA A 135 -12.52 -15.74 30.97
C ALA A 135 -12.37 -15.64 29.42
N SER A 136 -12.93 -14.60 28.79
CA SER A 136 -12.96 -14.44 27.33
C SER A 136 -12.61 -13.00 26.91
N PRO A 137 -11.33 -12.58 27.03
CA PRO A 137 -10.92 -11.21 26.72
C PRO A 137 -11.20 -10.86 25.25
N SER A 138 -11.63 -9.62 25.00
CA SER A 138 -11.88 -9.11 23.64
C SER A 138 -10.60 -8.75 22.89
N ASN A 139 -9.55 -8.36 23.60
CA ASN A 139 -8.21 -8.16 23.05
C ASN A 139 -7.15 -8.43 24.14
N ILE A 140 -5.92 -8.70 23.70
CA ILE A 140 -4.76 -8.86 24.57
C ILE A 140 -3.71 -7.84 24.10
N SER A 141 -3.32 -6.93 25.00
CA SER A 141 -2.27 -5.95 24.73
C SER A 141 -0.93 -6.45 25.27
N ILE A 142 0.03 -6.70 24.36
CA ILE A 142 1.37 -7.17 24.71
C ILE A 142 2.34 -6.00 24.61
N TYR A 143 3.14 -5.77 25.65
CA TYR A 143 4.12 -4.69 25.71
C TYR A 143 5.54 -5.27 25.87
N PRO A 144 6.23 -5.55 24.76
CA PRO A 144 7.62 -6.02 24.80
C PRO A 144 8.55 -4.96 25.40
N LYS A 145 9.60 -5.41 26.09
CA LYS A 145 10.57 -4.51 26.75
C LYS A 145 11.53 -3.83 25.76
N SER A 146 11.74 -4.44 24.60
CA SER A 146 12.62 -3.94 23.54
C SER A 146 12.09 -4.27 22.15
N PHE A 147 12.65 -3.64 21.11
CA PHE A 147 12.32 -3.96 19.72
C PHE A 147 12.70 -5.40 19.34
N ALA A 148 13.82 -5.91 19.84
CA ALA A 148 14.22 -7.30 19.60
C ALA A 148 13.23 -8.29 20.26
N ASP A 149 12.76 -7.97 21.47
CA ASP A 149 11.74 -8.80 22.14
C ASP A 149 10.40 -8.79 21.40
N LYS A 150 10.03 -7.65 20.81
CA LYS A 150 8.83 -7.52 19.97
C LYS A 150 8.90 -8.47 18.78
N ASP A 151 10.04 -8.53 18.09
CA ASP A 151 10.20 -9.41 16.92
C ASP A 151 10.16 -10.88 17.32
N ASN A 152 10.68 -11.25 18.50
CA ASN A 152 10.53 -12.60 19.07
C ASN A 152 9.06 -12.95 19.35
N VAL A 153 8.29 -12.04 19.97
CA VAL A 153 6.86 -12.23 20.22
C VAL A 153 6.10 -12.41 18.91
N LYS A 154 6.43 -11.60 17.90
CA LYS A 154 5.82 -11.69 16.57
C LYS A 154 6.11 -13.05 15.91
N ALA A 155 7.35 -13.53 15.98
CA ALA A 155 7.73 -14.83 15.42
C ALA A 155 6.96 -15.99 16.08
N VAL A 156 6.71 -15.94 17.40
CA VAL A 156 5.90 -16.94 18.10
C VAL A 156 4.45 -16.89 17.63
N LEU A 157 3.86 -15.70 17.51
CA LEU A 157 2.49 -15.53 17.00
C LEU A 157 2.33 -16.02 15.55
N ASP A 158 3.30 -15.71 14.69
CA ASP A 158 3.30 -16.17 13.30
C ASP A 158 3.43 -17.69 13.20
N THR A 159 4.26 -18.30 14.04
CA THR A 159 4.40 -19.76 14.11
C THR A 159 3.11 -20.40 14.59
N TYR A 160 2.52 -19.89 15.67
CA TYR A 160 1.25 -20.37 16.19
C TYR A 160 0.13 -20.28 15.15
N ASN A 161 0.02 -19.15 14.43
CA ASN A 161 -0.98 -19.00 13.38
C ASN A 161 -0.77 -20.00 12.25
N LYS A 162 0.48 -20.14 11.79
CA LYS A 162 0.82 -21.09 10.73
C LYS A 162 0.50 -22.54 11.09
N ASP A 163 0.76 -22.95 12.33
CA ASP A 163 0.45 -24.30 12.81
C ASP A 163 -1.07 -24.54 12.88
N ASN A 164 -1.85 -23.54 13.32
CA ASN A 164 -3.30 -23.65 13.38
C ASN A 164 -3.97 -23.59 11.99
N GLU A 165 -3.44 -22.78 11.06
CA GLU A 165 -3.86 -22.77 9.66
C GLU A 165 -3.60 -24.11 8.98
N ALA A 166 -2.42 -24.70 9.20
CA ALA A 166 -2.07 -26.03 8.67
C ALA A 166 -2.97 -27.14 9.25
N ALA A 167 -3.43 -26.98 10.50
CA ALA A 167 -4.37 -27.88 11.15
C ALA A 167 -5.85 -27.65 10.76
N GLY A 168 -6.15 -26.63 9.92
CA GLY A 168 -7.51 -26.26 9.55
C GLY A 168 -8.32 -25.63 10.70
N ALA A 169 -7.67 -25.26 11.81
CA ALA A 169 -8.29 -24.64 12.98
C ALA A 169 -8.34 -23.11 12.81
N THR A 170 -9.11 -22.64 11.84
CA THR A 170 -9.24 -21.21 11.51
C THR A 170 -9.84 -20.37 12.64
N ASP A 171 -10.58 -21.01 13.55
CA ASP A 171 -11.14 -20.41 14.77
C ASP A 171 -10.06 -20.02 15.80
N LYS A 172 -8.86 -20.60 15.70
CA LYS A 172 -7.75 -20.35 16.61
C LYS A 172 -6.69 -19.40 16.08
N VAL A 173 -6.81 -18.94 14.84
CA VAL A 173 -5.85 -18.01 14.22
C VAL A 173 -5.97 -16.62 14.88
N ILE A 174 -4.85 -16.10 15.35
CA ILE A 174 -4.78 -14.83 16.08
C ILE A 174 -4.52 -13.69 15.10
N THR A 175 -5.44 -12.74 15.03
CA THR A 175 -5.21 -11.46 14.36
C THR A 175 -4.56 -10.48 15.34
N TYR A 176 -3.39 -9.96 14.99
CA TYR A 176 -2.65 -9.00 15.81
C TYR A 176 -2.21 -7.78 14.98
N SER A 177 -2.00 -6.64 15.65
CA SER A 177 -1.56 -5.38 15.02
C SER A 177 -0.30 -4.84 15.71
N ASP A 178 0.75 -4.58 14.92
CA ASP A 178 2.01 -4.01 15.40
C ASP A 178 2.03 -2.50 15.23
N VAL A 179 1.41 -1.79 16.18
CA VAL A 179 1.30 -0.32 16.15
C VAL A 179 2.67 0.36 16.09
N MET A 180 3.65 -0.15 16.85
CA MET A 180 4.99 0.44 16.91
C MET A 180 5.78 0.14 15.63
N GLY A 181 5.63 -1.05 15.05
CA GLY A 181 6.21 -1.40 13.76
C GLY A 181 5.63 -0.58 12.62
N THR A 182 4.32 -0.32 12.62
CA THR A 182 3.69 0.56 11.62
C THR A 182 4.19 2.01 11.74
N LEU A 183 4.34 2.52 12.97
CA LEU A 183 4.89 3.85 13.20
C LEU A 183 6.35 3.94 12.73
N MET A 184 7.20 3.00 13.15
CA MET A 184 8.60 2.96 12.75
C MET A 184 8.76 2.78 11.24
N SER A 185 7.96 1.93 10.61
CA SER A 185 7.96 1.76 9.15
C SER A 185 7.62 3.08 8.44
N SER A 186 6.67 3.85 8.97
CA SER A 186 6.32 5.16 8.39
C SER A 186 7.47 6.16 8.52
N VAL A 187 8.16 6.19 9.67
CA VAL A 187 9.35 7.03 9.88
C VAL A 187 10.47 6.60 8.93
N THR A 188 10.79 5.32 8.84
CA THR A 188 11.81 4.78 7.93
C THR A 188 11.49 5.13 6.48
N LYS A 189 10.23 4.98 6.05
CA LYS A 189 9.81 5.36 4.69
C LYS A 189 10.05 6.85 4.40
N ILE A 190 9.77 7.74 5.34
CA ILE A 190 10.04 9.17 5.17
C ILE A 190 11.54 9.43 5.03
N VAL A 191 12.35 8.81 5.89
CA VAL A 191 13.82 8.91 5.84
C VAL A 191 14.36 8.38 4.51
N ASP A 192 13.84 7.24 4.03
CA ASP A 192 14.25 6.65 2.76
C ASP A 192 13.90 7.54 1.57
N ILE A 193 12.70 8.13 1.55
CA ILE A 193 12.29 9.05 0.48
C ILE A 193 13.23 10.26 0.42
N ILE A 194 13.55 10.85 1.58
CA ILE A 194 14.49 11.99 1.66
C ILE A 194 15.88 11.55 1.21
N SER A 195 16.33 10.36 1.64
CA SER A 195 17.64 9.81 1.26
C SER A 195 17.75 9.61 -0.26
N TRP A 196 16.74 9.02 -0.89
CA TRP A 196 16.67 8.85 -2.34
C TRP A 196 16.67 10.18 -3.09
N LEU A 197 15.94 11.17 -2.58
CA LEU A 197 15.92 12.52 -3.14
C LEU A 197 17.30 13.17 -3.08
N LEU A 198 18.00 13.08 -1.95
CA LEU A 198 19.37 13.59 -1.81
C LEU A 198 20.35 12.85 -2.73
N ILE A 199 20.25 11.52 -2.83
CA ILE A 199 21.07 10.72 -3.75
C ILE A 199 20.83 11.15 -5.20
N ALA A 200 19.59 11.45 -5.59
CA ALA A 200 19.27 11.93 -6.93
C ALA A 200 19.94 13.29 -7.21
N PHE A 201 19.88 14.25 -6.27
CA PHE A 201 20.56 15.54 -6.39
C PHE A 201 22.08 15.39 -6.51
N VAL A 202 22.69 14.54 -5.69
CA VAL A 202 24.11 14.24 -5.74
C VAL A 202 24.47 13.59 -7.08
N SER A 203 23.65 12.65 -7.57
CA SER A 203 23.89 11.97 -8.85
C SER A 203 23.89 12.95 -10.03
N ILE A 204 22.92 13.87 -10.08
CA ILE A 204 22.87 14.92 -11.11
C ILE A 204 24.11 15.82 -11.00
N SER A 205 24.47 16.22 -9.78
CA SER A 205 25.64 17.06 -9.52
C SER A 205 26.93 16.37 -9.99
N LEU A 206 27.08 15.07 -9.74
CA LEU A 206 28.23 14.28 -10.21
C LEU A 206 28.33 14.25 -11.73
N VAL A 207 27.22 14.11 -12.45
CA VAL A 207 27.22 14.16 -13.93
C VAL A 207 27.67 15.54 -14.42
N VAL A 208 27.11 16.60 -13.84
CA VAL A 208 27.50 17.98 -14.20
C VAL A 208 28.98 18.22 -13.91
N SER A 209 29.49 17.80 -12.75
CA SER A 209 30.91 17.88 -12.40
C SER A 209 31.79 17.07 -13.36
N SER A 210 31.38 15.87 -13.77
CA SER A 210 32.11 15.05 -14.73
C SER A 210 32.23 15.73 -16.11
N ILE A 211 31.20 16.44 -16.55
CA ILE A 211 31.25 17.22 -17.80
C ILE A 211 32.22 18.40 -17.63
N MET A 212 32.18 19.09 -16.49
CA MET A 212 33.11 20.20 -16.19
C MET A 212 34.56 19.73 -16.22
N ILE A 213 34.87 18.61 -15.57
CA ILE A 213 36.21 18.00 -15.60
C ILE A 213 36.62 17.71 -17.05
N SER A 214 35.75 17.06 -17.83
CA SER A 214 36.03 16.75 -19.25
C SER A 214 36.38 17.99 -20.07
N ILE A 215 35.66 19.10 -19.86
CA ILE A 215 35.88 20.37 -20.56
C ILE A 215 37.20 21.01 -20.13
N ILE A 216 37.51 21.05 -18.84
CA ILE A 216 38.75 21.63 -18.31
C ILE A 216 39.96 20.85 -18.83
N THR A 217 39.92 19.51 -18.74
CA THR A 217 40.98 18.65 -19.28
C THR A 217 41.13 18.84 -20.79
N TYR A 218 40.02 19.01 -21.52
CA TYR A 218 40.07 19.32 -22.95
C TYR A 218 40.80 20.64 -23.24
N ILE A 219 40.47 21.71 -22.52
CA ILE A 219 41.13 23.02 -22.69
C ILE A 219 42.62 22.93 -22.34
N SER A 220 42.97 22.28 -21.23
CA SER A 220 44.37 22.06 -20.82
C SER A 220 45.21 21.37 -21.91
N VAL A 221 44.63 20.36 -22.57
CA VAL A 221 45.27 19.70 -23.73
C VAL A 221 45.45 20.66 -24.90
N LEU A 222 44.49 21.54 -25.16
CA LEU A 222 44.58 22.49 -26.27
C LEU A 222 45.65 23.57 -26.04
N GLU A 223 45.80 24.02 -24.79
CA GLU A 223 46.84 24.99 -24.42
C GLU A 223 48.24 24.39 -24.54
N ARG A 224 48.40 23.10 -24.20
CA ARG A 224 49.67 22.37 -24.29
C ARG A 224 49.95 21.74 -25.67
N ARG A 225 49.24 22.14 -26.73
CA ARG A 225 49.41 21.55 -28.09
C ARG A 225 50.84 21.57 -28.60
N LYS A 226 51.55 22.69 -28.43
CA LYS A 226 52.94 22.85 -28.90
C LYS A 226 53.88 21.89 -28.18
N GLU A 227 53.70 21.71 -26.88
CA GLU A 227 54.48 20.76 -26.06
C GLU A 227 54.26 19.32 -26.53
N ILE A 228 53.01 18.94 -26.80
CA ILE A 228 52.64 17.62 -27.36
C ILE A 228 53.29 17.41 -28.74
N GLY A 229 53.27 18.44 -29.60
CA GLY A 229 53.90 18.40 -30.93
C GLY A 229 55.42 18.17 -30.86
N ILE A 230 56.10 18.82 -29.91
CA ILE A 230 57.54 18.64 -29.66
C ILE A 230 57.82 17.21 -29.16
N LEU A 231 57.07 16.74 -28.15
CA LEU A 231 57.19 15.38 -27.61
C LEU A 231 57.00 14.31 -28.69
N ARG A 232 55.99 14.48 -29.55
CA ARG A 232 55.73 13.56 -30.67
C ARG A 232 56.80 13.61 -31.75
N SER A 233 57.44 14.76 -31.96
CA SER A 233 58.53 14.91 -32.93
C SER A 233 59.84 14.27 -32.46
N ILE A 234 60.03 14.14 -31.15
CA ILE A 234 61.17 13.45 -30.52
C ILE A 234 60.93 11.92 -30.43
N GLY A 235 59.73 11.44 -30.78
CA GLY A 235 59.42 10.01 -30.90
C GLY A 235 58.43 9.46 -29.88
N ALA A 236 57.79 10.30 -29.06
CA ALA A 236 56.74 9.84 -28.16
C ALA A 236 55.56 9.23 -28.95
N SER A 237 55.12 8.03 -28.56
CA SER A 237 53.99 7.38 -29.20
C SER A 237 52.67 8.05 -28.80
N LYS A 238 51.62 7.85 -29.60
CA LYS A 238 50.26 8.32 -29.25
C LYS A 238 49.80 7.76 -27.89
N GLY A 239 50.20 6.53 -27.57
CA GLY A 239 49.90 5.88 -26.30
C GLY A 239 50.58 6.55 -25.11
N ASP A 240 51.83 7.01 -25.27
CA ASP A 240 52.56 7.67 -24.18
C ASP A 240 51.94 9.01 -23.83
N ILE A 241 51.53 9.79 -24.85
CA ILE A 241 50.78 11.04 -24.64
C ILE A 241 49.46 10.76 -23.91
N SER A 242 48.69 9.75 -24.34
CA SER A 242 47.43 9.40 -23.66
C SER A 242 47.63 8.91 -22.23
N ARG A 243 48.74 8.21 -21.94
CA ARG A 243 49.06 7.73 -20.58
C ARG A 243 49.38 8.87 -19.64
N VAL A 244 50.09 9.91 -20.10
CA VAL A 244 50.39 11.09 -19.29
C VAL A 244 49.10 11.80 -18.88
N PHE A 245 48.19 12.05 -19.82
CA PHE A 245 46.90 12.68 -19.51
C PHE A 245 45.96 11.79 -18.68
N ASN A 246 45.97 10.47 -18.90
CA ASN A 246 45.23 9.55 -18.05
C ASN A 246 45.82 9.51 -16.62
N ALA A 247 47.14 9.63 -16.47
CA ALA A 247 47.77 9.71 -15.15
C ALA A 247 47.43 11.03 -14.44
N GLU A 248 47.39 12.16 -15.17
CA GLU A 248 46.96 13.46 -14.64
C GLU A 248 45.54 13.35 -14.04
N THR A 249 44.61 12.75 -14.78
CA THR A 249 43.21 12.59 -14.32
C THR A 249 43.07 11.60 -13.16
N VAL A 250 43.87 10.53 -13.11
CA VAL A 250 43.93 9.62 -11.94
C VAL A 250 44.40 10.37 -10.69
N ILE A 251 45.46 11.18 -10.81
CA ILE A 251 46.03 11.93 -9.69
C ILE A 251 45.02 12.98 -9.19
N GLU A 252 44.38 13.71 -10.09
CA GLU A 252 43.31 14.66 -9.77
C GLU A 252 42.16 13.98 -9.02
N GLY A 253 41.65 12.85 -9.54
CA GLY A 253 40.60 12.08 -8.89
C GLY A 253 40.98 11.53 -7.53
N PHE A 254 42.22 11.05 -7.39
CA PHE A 254 42.71 10.54 -6.11
C PHE A 254 42.81 11.65 -5.06
N LEU A 255 43.41 12.79 -5.42
CA LEU A 255 43.53 13.93 -4.52
C LEU A 255 42.16 14.52 -4.15
N ALA A 256 41.27 14.69 -5.13
CA ALA A 256 39.91 15.15 -4.89
C ALA A 256 39.14 14.18 -3.96
N GLY A 257 39.26 12.87 -4.19
CA GLY A 257 38.67 11.85 -3.33
C GLY A 257 39.18 11.89 -1.90
N VAL A 258 40.51 11.96 -1.72
CA VAL A 258 41.15 12.04 -0.39
C VAL A 258 40.71 13.31 0.35
N ILE A 259 40.73 14.46 -0.32
CA ILE A 259 40.29 15.74 0.26
C ILE A 259 38.80 15.67 0.62
N GLY A 260 37.95 15.16 -0.29
CA GLY A 260 36.51 15.04 -0.06
C GLY A 260 36.18 14.14 1.14
N VAL A 261 36.85 12.99 1.25
CA VAL A 261 36.71 12.09 2.42
C VAL A 261 37.21 12.77 3.69
N GLY A 262 38.36 13.46 3.65
CA GLY A 262 38.89 14.19 4.80
C GLY A 262 37.94 15.26 5.31
N VAL A 263 37.36 16.04 4.39
CA VAL A 263 36.32 17.04 4.71
C VAL A 263 35.07 16.36 5.30
N THR A 264 34.65 15.22 4.75
CA THR A 264 33.50 14.48 5.24
C THR A 264 33.71 14.00 6.69
N TYR A 265 34.88 13.45 7.02
CA TYR A 265 35.21 13.10 8.40
C TYR A 265 35.17 14.30 9.34
N GLY A 266 35.68 15.46 8.90
CA GLY A 266 35.58 16.71 9.67
C GLY A 266 34.14 17.13 9.93
N LEU A 267 33.28 17.08 8.90
CA LEU A 267 31.86 17.39 9.02
C LEU A 267 31.11 16.39 9.90
N CYS A 268 31.42 15.10 9.81
CA CYS A 268 30.87 14.07 10.71
C CYS A 268 31.20 14.37 12.17
N ALA A 269 32.43 14.79 12.47
CA ALA A 269 32.83 15.15 13.84
C ALA A 269 32.03 16.35 14.37
N VAL A 270 31.83 17.38 13.55
CA VAL A 270 31.00 18.55 13.90
C VAL A 270 29.53 18.16 14.06
N ALA A 271 28.99 17.34 13.17
CA ALA A 271 27.61 16.87 13.26
C ALA A 271 27.37 16.06 14.53
N ASN A 272 28.30 15.15 14.88
CA ASN A 272 28.21 14.35 16.10
C ASN A 272 28.34 15.20 17.37
N SER A 273 29.17 16.25 17.39
CA SER A 273 29.29 17.12 18.56
C SER A 273 27.99 17.90 18.82
N ILE A 274 27.34 18.40 17.76
CA ILE A 274 26.04 19.07 17.85
C ILE A 274 24.95 18.08 18.31
N ALA A 275 24.92 16.89 17.71
CA ALA A 275 23.94 15.85 18.06
C ALA A 275 24.06 15.40 19.52
N TYR A 276 25.29 15.22 20.00
CA TYR A 276 25.55 14.89 21.40
C TYR A 276 25.06 16.00 22.34
N ALA A 277 25.36 17.27 22.03
CA ALA A 277 24.96 18.40 22.85
C ALA A 277 23.44 18.61 22.93
N SER A 278 22.71 18.34 21.84
CA SER A 278 21.26 18.61 21.75
C SER A 278 20.38 17.41 22.10
N PHE A 279 20.81 16.20 21.77
CA PHE A 279 19.96 15.00 21.85
C PHE A 279 20.56 13.91 22.74
N ASN A 280 21.79 14.09 23.26
CA ASN A 280 22.51 13.12 24.08
C ASN A 280 22.63 11.73 23.40
N VAL A 281 22.69 11.73 22.07
CA VAL A 281 22.87 10.54 21.23
C VAL A 281 24.28 10.59 20.65
N GLU A 282 25.05 9.54 20.89
CA GLU A 282 26.41 9.41 20.37
C GLU A 282 26.43 8.81 18.97
N ASN A 283 27.39 9.29 18.16
CA ASN A 283 27.89 8.61 16.97
C ASN A 283 26.83 8.34 15.88
N ILE A 284 25.97 9.32 15.60
CA ILE A 284 24.93 9.22 14.57
C ILE A 284 25.53 9.28 13.16
N ALA A 285 26.50 10.16 12.94
CA ALA A 285 27.14 10.35 11.63
C ALA A 285 28.48 9.61 11.59
N GLN A 286 28.48 8.39 11.06
CA GLN A 286 29.68 7.57 10.93
C GLN A 286 29.98 7.20 9.47
N LEU A 287 31.19 7.52 9.03
CA LEU A 287 31.72 7.06 7.75
C LEU A 287 32.66 5.87 7.98
N SER A 288 32.20 4.68 7.60
CA SER A 288 33.04 3.47 7.65
C SER A 288 34.29 3.63 6.78
N PRO A 289 35.48 3.18 7.24
CA PRO A 289 36.70 3.24 6.43
C PRO A 289 36.57 2.53 5.08
N ILE A 290 35.77 1.46 5.00
CA ILE A 290 35.52 0.72 3.76
C ILE A 290 34.73 1.60 2.77
N THR A 291 33.71 2.32 3.26
CA THR A 291 32.93 3.26 2.46
C THR A 291 33.79 4.43 2.00
N ALA A 292 34.66 4.95 2.86
CA ALA A 292 35.60 6.01 2.51
C ALA A 292 36.53 5.61 1.34
N VAL A 293 37.12 4.41 1.40
CA VAL A 293 37.95 3.88 0.30
C VAL A 293 37.13 3.70 -0.97
N THR A 294 35.89 3.22 -0.85
CA THR A 294 34.97 3.07 -1.99
C THR A 294 34.66 4.41 -2.65
N LEU A 295 34.44 5.47 -1.88
CA LEU A 295 34.20 6.82 -2.40
C LEU A 295 35.41 7.38 -3.15
N ILE A 296 36.63 7.13 -2.66
CA ILE A 296 37.87 7.52 -3.37
C ILE A 296 37.96 6.77 -4.70
N ALA A 297 37.71 5.45 -4.69
CA ALA A 297 37.72 4.64 -5.91
C ALA A 297 36.68 5.13 -6.94
N VAL A 298 35.47 5.50 -6.49
CA VAL A 298 34.43 6.10 -7.34
C VAL A 298 34.88 7.45 -7.90
N SER A 299 35.52 8.30 -7.09
CA SER A 299 36.04 9.60 -7.52
C SER A 299 37.10 9.46 -8.62
N VAL A 300 38.06 8.55 -8.44
CA VAL A 300 39.05 8.20 -9.47
C VAL A 300 38.38 7.63 -10.72
N GLY A 301 37.40 6.74 -10.56
CA GLY A 301 36.66 6.16 -11.69
C GLY A 301 35.96 7.24 -12.53
N LEU A 302 35.24 8.16 -11.89
CA LEU A 302 34.51 9.22 -12.58
C LEU A 302 35.44 10.21 -13.30
N THR A 303 36.52 10.63 -12.65
CA THR A 303 37.52 11.54 -13.25
C THR A 303 38.24 10.91 -14.43
N VAL A 304 38.60 9.63 -14.34
CA VAL A 304 39.20 8.90 -15.47
C VAL A 304 38.21 8.78 -16.62
N ILE A 305 36.95 8.41 -16.36
CA ILE A 305 35.93 8.30 -17.41
C ILE A 305 35.73 9.65 -18.12
N ALA A 306 35.70 10.75 -17.36
CA ALA A 306 35.66 12.11 -17.90
C ALA A 306 36.90 12.44 -18.76
N GLY A 307 38.08 12.02 -18.30
CA GLY A 307 39.38 12.29 -18.90
C GLY A 307 39.72 11.52 -20.17
N ILE A 308 39.12 10.33 -20.38
CA ILE A 308 39.46 9.45 -21.51
C ILE A 308 39.22 10.13 -22.86
N ILE A 309 38.11 10.85 -23.03
CA ILE A 309 37.76 11.51 -24.29
C ILE A 309 38.78 12.59 -24.69
N PRO A 310 39.11 13.58 -23.84
CA PRO A 310 40.13 14.58 -24.16
C PRO A 310 41.52 13.97 -24.32
N ALA A 311 41.92 13.01 -23.48
CA ALA A 311 43.21 12.32 -23.61
C ALA A 311 43.35 11.59 -24.96
N ALA A 312 42.28 10.91 -25.40
CA ALA A 312 42.24 10.26 -26.70
C ALA A 312 42.35 11.27 -27.85
N ARG A 313 41.71 12.44 -27.75
CA ARG A 313 41.85 13.52 -28.74
C ARG A 313 43.26 14.12 -28.76
N ALA A 314 43.88 14.33 -27.60
CA ALA A 314 45.26 14.82 -27.47
C ALA A 314 46.24 13.94 -28.26
N SER A 315 46.14 12.62 -28.06
CA SER A 315 47.04 11.64 -28.66
C SER A 315 46.97 11.58 -30.20
N ARG A 316 45.85 12.04 -30.79
CA ARG A 316 45.60 11.95 -32.24
C ARG A 316 45.98 13.22 -33.02
N GLN A 317 46.37 14.31 -32.36
CA GLN A 317 46.72 15.56 -33.05
C GLN A 317 48.00 15.43 -33.88
N ASP A 318 48.00 15.91 -35.13
CA ASP A 318 49.15 15.80 -36.02
C ASP A 318 50.32 16.69 -35.54
N PRO A 319 51.54 16.15 -35.36
CA PRO A 319 52.70 16.94 -34.94
C PRO A 319 53.07 18.05 -35.93
N VAL A 320 52.82 17.87 -37.22
CA VAL A 320 53.11 18.89 -38.24
C VAL A 320 52.15 20.07 -38.09
N GLU A 321 50.88 19.78 -37.85
CA GLU A 321 49.86 20.82 -37.67
C GLU A 321 49.99 21.54 -36.33
N ALA A 322 50.42 20.83 -35.27
CA ALA A 322 50.71 21.40 -33.95
C ALA A 322 51.93 22.34 -33.94
N LEU A 323 52.87 22.18 -34.87
CA LEU A 323 54.05 23.05 -35.03
C LEU A 323 53.83 24.17 -36.06
N ARG A 324 52.89 23.98 -37.00
CA ARG A 324 52.55 24.98 -38.04
C ARG A 324 51.46 25.96 -37.59
N SER A 325 50.73 25.66 -36.52
CA SER A 325 49.71 26.55 -35.97
C SER A 325 50.36 27.75 -35.27
N GLU A 326 50.58 28.82 -36.05
CA GLU A 326 50.61 30.21 -35.63
C GLU A 326 49.70 31.00 -36.58
#